data_AF-A0A251QB64-F1
#
_entry.id   AF-A0A251QB64-F1
#
_cell.length_a   1.000
_cell.length_b   1.000
_cell.length_c   1.000
_cell.angle_alpha   90.00
_cell.angle_beta   90.00
_cell.angle_gamma   90.00
#
_symmetry.space_group_name_H-M   'P 1'
#
loop_
_entity.id
_entity.type
_entity.pdbx_description
1 polymer ?
#
loop_
_entity_poly.entity_id
_entity_poly.type
_entity_poly.pdbx_seq_one_letter_code
_entity_poly.pdbx_strand_id
1 'polypeptide(L)'
;MERRGRGRLQPRNVSSRESTVSRTNRFASKPNSTPKSSSRVASGGEKAQNDGVDDPSDLPAIVGTCPLMCPERERAQRERLRDLAVFERLNGNPAQSSPDLAVKKFFRTISTKQVEASDVRPLPVLEDTLNYLLNFFDSREYPFEVVHDFLFDRTRSIRQDLSMQNIVNNKVIRMYEKMVKFHVICLHKLQRCSSQNTSSMNYLNKEQLAKTLTSLFNLYDANRDSNSTYENEAEFCSFYVLLHLGSNSQPMGESLSWWFRNVPSTLMKTKEICFSRKILRFFRIGNYNCFLSTIAAEASYLQYCILEPYVNEVINAQILSKARIWPSYHLLSSRLGKRASRPTVP
;
A
#
# COMPACT_ATOMS: atom_id res chain seq x y z
N MET A 1 29.46 63.08 -20.10
CA MET A 1 29.48 62.68 -21.53
C MET A 1 29.23 61.17 -21.56
N GLU A 2 27.98 60.72 -21.70
CA GLU A 2 27.31 60.30 -22.96
C GLU A 2 28.01 59.08 -23.62
N ARG A 3 27.38 57.97 -24.06
CA ARG A 3 26.00 57.61 -24.44
C ARG A 3 25.82 56.07 -24.56
N ARG A 4 24.55 55.63 -24.67
CA ARG A 4 23.96 54.29 -24.86
C ARG A 4 24.25 53.60 -26.21
N GLY A 5 24.00 52.29 -26.33
CA GLY A 5 23.61 51.64 -27.60
C GLY A 5 23.40 50.11 -27.58
N ARG A 6 22.17 49.66 -27.88
CA ARG A 6 21.74 48.25 -28.10
C ARG A 6 22.06 47.78 -29.53
N GLY A 7 22.17 46.46 -29.75
CA GLY A 7 22.11 45.83 -31.08
C GLY A 7 21.83 44.33 -31.02
N ARG A 8 20.89 43.85 -31.84
CA ARG A 8 20.14 42.58 -31.79
C ARG A 8 20.29 41.89 -33.15
N LEU A 9 20.51 40.57 -33.25
CA LEU A 9 20.08 39.74 -34.39
C LEU A 9 19.83 38.27 -33.97
N GLN A 10 18.74 37.73 -34.47
CA GLN A 10 18.13 36.38 -34.38
C GLN A 10 17.84 35.96 -35.86
N PRO A 11 17.13 34.86 -36.21
CA PRO A 11 17.12 33.45 -35.80
C PRO A 11 17.06 32.51 -37.06
N ARG A 12 16.87 31.18 -36.93
CA ARG A 12 15.94 30.43 -37.82
C ARG A 12 15.63 28.98 -37.38
N ASN A 13 14.31 28.71 -37.30
CA ASN A 13 13.62 27.42 -37.20
C ASN A 13 13.60 26.66 -38.53
N VAL A 14 13.43 25.34 -38.46
CA VAL A 14 12.77 24.55 -39.52
C VAL A 14 11.82 23.52 -38.88
N SER A 15 10.58 23.51 -39.35
CA SER A 15 9.56 22.46 -39.15
C SER A 15 8.92 22.14 -40.52
N SER A 16 8.09 21.08 -40.55
CA SER A 16 7.15 20.63 -41.60
C SER A 16 7.70 19.65 -42.64
N ARG A 17 7.01 18.61 -43.13
CA ARG A 17 5.62 18.08 -43.00
C ARG A 17 5.52 16.68 -43.65
N GLU A 18 4.55 15.86 -43.21
CA GLU A 18 3.60 14.92 -43.89
C GLU A 18 3.81 14.50 -45.38
N SER A 19 3.35 13.36 -45.97
CA SER A 19 2.31 12.34 -45.66
C SER A 19 2.34 11.13 -46.66
N THR A 20 1.78 9.99 -46.19
CA THR A 20 0.97 8.90 -46.80
C THR A 20 0.96 8.60 -48.32
N VAL A 21 1.01 7.30 -48.72
CA VAL A 21 0.04 6.57 -49.62
C VAL A 21 0.39 5.05 -49.70
N SER A 22 -0.68 4.27 -49.90
CA SER A 22 -0.98 2.82 -49.78
C SER A 22 -0.58 1.83 -50.91
N ARG A 23 -0.66 0.52 -50.59
CA ARG A 23 -1.41 -0.62 -51.26
C ARG A 23 -0.64 -1.89 -51.76
N THR A 24 -1.06 -3.04 -51.18
CA THR A 24 -1.41 -4.39 -51.74
C THR A 24 -0.42 -5.50 -52.18
N ASN A 25 -0.63 -6.69 -51.56
CA ASN A 25 -0.83 -8.08 -52.07
C ASN A 25 0.31 -9.07 -52.50
N ARG A 26 0.31 -10.21 -51.77
CA ARG A 26 0.26 -11.67 -52.17
C ARG A 26 1.50 -12.50 -52.65
N PHE A 27 1.69 -13.60 -51.89
CA PHE A 27 1.93 -15.04 -52.23
C PHE A 27 3.29 -15.65 -52.69
N ALA A 28 3.64 -16.76 -52.00
CA ALA A 28 4.42 -17.98 -52.34
C ALA A 28 5.93 -17.86 -52.70
N SER A 29 6.89 -18.68 -52.22
CA SER A 29 7.04 -20.13 -52.42
C SER A 29 8.23 -20.73 -51.61
N LYS A 30 8.20 -22.05 -51.34
CA LYS A 30 9.23 -22.99 -50.78
C LYS A 30 10.43 -23.22 -51.76
N PRO A 31 11.56 -23.97 -51.45
CA PRO A 31 11.59 -25.33 -50.84
C PRO A 31 12.85 -25.85 -50.06
N ASN A 32 12.62 -27.01 -49.39
CA ASN A 32 13.41 -28.25 -49.15
C ASN A 32 14.87 -28.30 -48.62
N SER A 33 15.09 -29.11 -47.56
CA SER A 33 15.67 -30.48 -47.67
C SER A 33 15.81 -31.18 -46.29
N THR A 34 15.57 -32.50 -46.27
CA THR A 34 15.90 -33.49 -45.22
C THR A 34 16.85 -34.54 -45.84
N PRO A 35 17.57 -35.39 -45.07
CA PRO A 35 16.98 -36.67 -44.59
C PRO A 35 17.49 -37.18 -43.21
N LYS A 36 16.80 -38.21 -42.69
CA LYS A 36 17.02 -38.95 -41.43
C LYS A 36 17.75 -40.29 -41.65
N SER A 37 18.41 -40.81 -40.61
CA SER A 37 18.69 -42.25 -40.34
C SER A 37 18.41 -42.51 -38.82
N SER A 38 17.51 -43.43 -38.40
CA SER A 38 17.67 -44.90 -38.14
C SER A 38 18.72 -45.20 -37.05
N SER A 39 18.53 -45.93 -35.93
CA SER A 39 17.52 -46.87 -35.38
C SER A 39 17.90 -47.30 -33.92
N ARG A 40 16.92 -47.64 -33.03
CA ARG A 40 16.83 -48.69 -31.94
C ARG A 40 18.09 -49.04 -31.07
N VAL A 41 18.14 -49.25 -29.73
CA VAL A 41 17.25 -49.75 -28.64
C VAL A 41 17.93 -49.59 -27.24
N ALA A 42 17.12 -49.35 -26.19
CA ALA A 42 17.18 -49.67 -24.72
C ALA A 42 18.40 -49.44 -23.76
N SER A 43 18.01 -48.94 -22.57
CA SER A 43 18.46 -49.21 -21.17
C SER A 43 19.46 -48.27 -20.46
N GLY A 44 19.07 -47.90 -19.22
CA GLY A 44 19.82 -47.13 -18.22
C GLY A 44 19.25 -45.72 -18.04
N GLY A 45 18.57 -45.30 -16.96
CA GLY A 45 18.67 -45.72 -15.57
C GLY A 45 19.37 -44.64 -14.74
N GLU A 46 18.88 -43.39 -14.75
CA GLU A 46 19.41 -42.35 -13.87
C GLU A 46 18.26 -41.61 -13.16
N LYS A 47 18.27 -41.73 -11.84
CA LYS A 47 17.36 -41.10 -10.88
C LYS A 47 17.60 -39.60 -10.90
N ALA A 48 16.61 -38.84 -11.35
CA ALA A 48 16.49 -37.44 -10.98
C ALA A 48 16.15 -37.40 -9.48
N GLN A 49 17.07 -36.87 -8.67
CA GLN A 49 16.80 -36.55 -7.27
C GLN A 49 15.67 -35.52 -7.23
N ASN A 50 14.58 -35.96 -6.64
CA ASN A 50 13.41 -35.17 -6.34
C ASN A 50 13.78 -34.32 -5.12
N ASP A 51 14.26 -33.09 -5.34
CA ASP A 51 14.38 -32.10 -4.26
C ASP A 51 12.97 -31.82 -3.76
N GLY A 52 12.68 -32.40 -2.60
CA GLY A 52 11.43 -32.22 -1.88
C GLY A 52 11.15 -30.73 -1.73
N VAL A 53 9.93 -30.35 -2.07
CA VAL A 53 9.35 -29.08 -1.63
C VAL A 53 9.24 -29.21 -0.12
N ASP A 54 10.26 -28.74 0.60
CA ASP A 54 10.19 -28.58 2.04
C ASP A 54 9.00 -27.66 2.34
N ASP A 55 8.03 -28.21 3.07
CA ASP A 55 6.94 -27.47 3.68
C ASP A 55 7.56 -26.35 4.54
N PRO A 56 7.22 -25.06 4.33
CA PRO A 56 7.82 -23.94 5.07
C PRO A 56 7.58 -23.96 6.59
N SER A 57 6.82 -24.94 7.08
CA SER A 57 6.38 -25.06 8.47
C SER A 57 7.39 -25.70 9.42
N ASP A 58 8.48 -26.32 8.93
CA ASP A 58 9.43 -27.08 9.78
C ASP A 58 10.84 -26.45 9.94
N LEU A 59 11.06 -25.21 9.48
CA LEU A 59 12.34 -24.52 9.74
C LEU A 59 12.36 -23.93 11.17
N PRO A 60 13.42 -24.18 11.97
CA PRO A 60 13.52 -23.58 13.30
C PRO A 60 13.49 -22.06 13.20
N ALA A 61 12.60 -21.44 13.97
CA ALA A 61 12.48 -19.99 14.02
C ALA A 61 13.83 -19.36 14.38
N ILE A 62 14.35 -18.50 13.50
CA ILE A 62 15.58 -17.75 13.76
C ILE A 62 15.35 -16.82 14.94
N VAL A 63 16.30 -16.72 15.86
CA VAL A 63 16.26 -15.72 16.94
C VAL A 63 17.15 -14.55 16.54
N GLY A 64 16.56 -13.37 16.36
CA GLY A 64 17.30 -12.18 15.97
C GLY A 64 18.21 -11.67 17.08
N THR A 65 19.42 -11.25 16.72
CA THR A 65 20.43 -10.74 17.66
C THR A 65 20.91 -9.33 17.32
N CYS A 66 20.37 -8.68 16.28
CA CYS A 66 20.72 -7.31 15.92
C CYS A 66 20.29 -6.32 17.02
N PRO A 67 21.20 -5.63 17.73
CA PRO A 67 20.84 -4.74 18.83
C PRO A 67 20.35 -3.36 18.36
N LEU A 68 20.40 -3.08 17.05
CA LEU A 68 20.15 -1.76 16.45
C LEU A 68 18.92 -1.78 15.54
N MET A 69 18.38 -0.60 15.22
CA MET A 69 17.28 -0.45 14.26
C MET A 69 17.62 -0.89 12.84
N CYS A 70 18.90 -0.95 12.49
CA CYS A 70 19.44 -1.47 11.24
C CYS A 70 20.75 -2.24 11.48
N PRO A 71 20.91 -3.46 10.93
CA PRO A 71 22.19 -4.18 10.95
C PRO A 71 23.33 -3.36 10.35
N GLU A 72 24.52 -3.43 10.96
CA GLU A 72 25.67 -2.62 10.54
C GLU A 72 26.09 -2.89 9.10
N ARG A 73 26.08 -4.16 8.69
CA ARG A 73 26.37 -4.59 7.32
C ARG A 73 25.43 -3.93 6.32
N GLU A 74 24.13 -3.89 6.62
CA GLU A 74 23.16 -3.24 5.75
C GLU A 74 23.38 -1.73 5.72
N ARG A 75 23.60 -1.07 6.87
CA ARG A 75 23.88 0.36 6.93
C ARG A 75 25.10 0.74 6.09
N ALA A 76 26.23 0.03 6.27
CA ALA A 76 27.47 0.27 5.52
C ALA A 76 27.28 0.06 4.01
N GLN A 77 26.51 -0.96 3.62
CA GLN A 77 26.19 -1.19 2.21
C GLN A 77 25.34 -0.05 1.63
N ARG A 78 24.35 0.46 2.39
CA ARG A 78 23.50 1.58 1.95
C ARG A 78 24.25 2.91 1.89
N GLU A 79 25.21 3.13 2.78
CA GLU A 79 26.15 4.26 2.71
C GLU A 79 27.00 4.20 1.43
N ARG A 80 27.59 3.04 1.13
CA ARG A 80 28.39 2.82 -0.09
C ARG A 80 27.58 3.02 -1.37
N LEU A 81 26.35 2.52 -1.40
CA LEU A 81 25.45 2.63 -2.55
C LEU A 81 24.68 3.96 -2.62
N ARG A 82 24.82 4.84 -1.60
CA ARG A 82 24.05 6.09 -1.46
C ARG A 82 22.53 5.88 -1.48
N ASP A 83 22.09 4.79 -0.86
CA ASP A 83 20.69 4.35 -0.81
C ASP A 83 20.02 4.63 0.56
N LEU A 84 20.41 5.75 1.18
CA LEU A 84 19.86 6.26 2.43
C LEU A 84 18.64 7.15 2.18
N ALA A 85 17.54 6.87 2.90
CA ALA A 85 16.37 7.76 2.92
C ALA A 85 16.74 9.08 3.61
N VAL A 86 15.98 10.15 3.34
CA VAL A 86 16.29 11.50 3.87
C VAL A 86 16.42 11.54 5.40
N PHE A 87 15.60 10.76 6.10
CA PHE A 87 15.57 10.65 7.56
C PHE A 87 16.77 9.89 8.14
N GLU A 88 17.49 9.15 7.31
CA GLU A 88 18.61 8.29 7.73
C GLU A 88 19.98 8.97 7.52
N ARG A 89 20.00 10.17 6.95
CA ARG A 89 21.22 10.86 6.53
C ARG A 89 21.78 11.71 7.66
N LEU A 90 23.02 11.44 8.02
CA LEU A 90 23.74 12.26 8.99
C LEU A 90 24.05 13.63 8.36
N ASN A 91 23.53 14.70 8.95
CA ASN A 91 23.66 16.08 8.45
C ASN A 91 23.21 16.23 6.97
N GLY A 92 22.24 15.43 6.54
CA GLY A 92 21.75 15.44 5.15
C GLY A 92 22.67 14.78 4.12
N ASN A 93 23.83 14.23 4.52
CA ASN A 93 24.77 13.58 3.61
C ASN A 93 24.21 12.22 3.13
N PRO A 94 24.02 12.01 1.81
CA PRO A 94 23.48 10.75 1.28
C PRO A 94 24.43 9.55 1.39
N ALA A 95 25.69 9.75 1.77
CA ALA A 95 26.70 8.70 1.92
C ALA A 95 27.07 8.41 3.39
N GLN A 96 26.42 9.06 4.36
CA GLN A 96 26.71 8.89 5.78
C GLN A 96 25.42 8.75 6.59
N SER A 97 25.40 7.79 7.48
CA SER A 97 24.32 7.54 8.42
C SER A 97 24.89 7.38 9.84
N SER A 98 24.01 7.16 10.81
CA SER A 98 24.39 6.76 12.16
C SER A 98 23.54 5.57 12.62
N PRO A 99 24.00 4.79 13.62
CA PRO A 99 23.20 3.74 14.24
C PRO A 99 21.81 4.19 14.73
N ASP A 100 21.71 5.44 15.19
CA ASP A 100 20.49 6.02 15.76
C ASP A 100 19.49 6.53 14.70
N LEU A 101 19.92 6.62 13.43
CA LEU A 101 19.09 7.10 12.33
C LEU A 101 18.71 5.97 11.36
N ALA A 102 19.62 5.03 11.12
CA ALA A 102 19.43 3.98 10.13
C ALA A 102 18.36 2.98 10.58
N VAL A 103 17.35 2.75 9.74
CA VAL A 103 16.34 1.70 9.98
C VAL A 103 16.41 0.66 8.87
N LYS A 104 16.33 -0.63 9.24
CA LYS A 104 16.40 -1.77 8.32
C LYS A 104 15.39 -1.64 7.18
N LYS A 105 15.83 -1.70 5.92
CA LYS A 105 14.95 -1.74 4.73
C LYS A 105 14.21 -3.07 4.62
N PHE A 106 13.09 -3.07 3.90
CA PHE A 106 12.38 -4.30 3.56
C PHE A 106 13.06 -5.03 2.40
N PHE A 107 13.30 -6.33 2.53
CA PHE A 107 13.87 -7.17 1.47
C PHE A 107 12.77 -7.98 0.77
N ARG A 108 12.56 -7.74 -0.53
CA ARG A 108 11.50 -8.43 -1.31
C ARG A 108 11.75 -9.93 -1.44
N THR A 109 13.00 -10.30 -1.65
CA THR A 109 13.44 -11.68 -1.84
C THR A 109 14.48 -11.97 -0.77
N ILE A 110 14.09 -12.79 0.19
CA ILE A 110 14.99 -13.32 1.21
C ILE A 110 15.28 -14.76 0.85
N SER A 111 16.56 -15.09 0.66
CA SER A 111 17.00 -16.47 0.69
C SER A 111 17.27 -16.83 2.15
N THR A 112 16.48 -17.76 2.72
CA THR A 112 16.63 -18.21 4.11
C THR A 112 18.04 -18.73 4.40
N LYS A 113 18.73 -19.26 3.40
CA LYS A 113 20.13 -19.73 3.49
C LYS A 113 21.17 -18.61 3.69
N GLN A 114 20.79 -17.34 3.58
CA GLN A 114 21.70 -16.18 3.67
C GLN A 114 21.39 -15.25 4.84
N VAL A 115 20.34 -15.51 5.62
CA VAL A 115 19.95 -14.65 6.74
C VAL A 115 20.63 -15.14 8.01
N GLU A 116 21.51 -14.30 8.55
CA GLU A 116 22.14 -14.55 9.84
C GLU A 116 21.29 -13.98 10.98
N ALA A 117 21.46 -14.50 12.20
CA ALA A 117 20.78 -13.98 13.39
C ALA A 117 21.07 -12.48 13.61
N SER A 118 22.29 -12.04 13.28
CA SER A 118 22.71 -10.63 13.35
C SER A 118 22.01 -9.72 12.35
N ASP A 119 21.36 -10.27 11.33
CA ASP A 119 20.59 -9.50 10.35
C ASP A 119 19.14 -9.27 10.80
N VAL A 120 18.67 -9.97 11.85
CA VAL A 120 17.29 -9.90 12.34
C VAL A 120 17.25 -9.21 13.70
N ARG A 121 16.31 -8.25 13.88
CA ARG A 121 16.14 -7.51 15.13
C ARG A 121 15.29 -8.31 16.13
N PRO A 122 15.68 -8.44 17.41
CA PRO A 122 14.85 -9.05 18.42
C PRO A 122 13.64 -8.18 18.76
N LEU A 123 12.63 -8.77 19.40
CA LEU A 123 11.36 -8.12 19.71
C LEU A 123 11.48 -6.73 20.40
N PRO A 124 12.31 -6.53 21.45
CA PRO A 124 12.41 -5.21 22.09
C PRO A 124 12.87 -4.13 21.11
N VAL A 125 13.88 -4.44 20.28
CA VAL A 125 14.40 -3.52 19.26
C VAL A 125 13.34 -3.23 18.20
N LEU A 126 12.54 -4.23 17.79
CA LEU A 126 11.45 -4.04 16.84
C LEU A 126 10.35 -3.11 17.39
N GLU A 127 10.02 -3.25 18.69
CA GLU A 127 9.05 -2.39 19.37
C GLU A 127 9.55 -0.94 19.44
N ASP A 128 10.80 -0.73 19.86
CA ASP A 128 11.43 0.58 19.92
C ASP A 128 11.55 1.21 18.52
N THR A 129 11.93 0.42 17.52
CA THR A 129 12.00 0.87 16.12
C THR A 129 10.64 1.33 15.63
N LEU A 130 9.56 0.59 15.94
CA LEU A 130 8.21 0.98 15.53
C LEU A 130 7.81 2.31 16.17
N ASN A 131 8.07 2.49 17.47
CA ASN A 131 7.77 3.74 18.17
C ASN A 131 8.59 4.91 17.60
N TYR A 132 9.87 4.70 17.32
CA TYR A 132 10.73 5.67 16.62
C TYR A 132 10.15 6.09 15.27
N LEU A 133 9.74 5.12 14.43
CA LEU A 133 9.16 5.40 13.11
C LEU A 133 7.85 6.18 13.20
N LEU A 134 6.97 5.85 14.15
CA LEU A 134 5.67 6.50 14.28
C LEU A 134 5.81 7.98 14.71
N ASN A 135 6.91 8.38 15.34
CA ASN A 135 7.16 9.79 15.67
C ASN A 135 7.32 10.69 14.43
N PHE A 136 7.71 10.12 13.28
CA PHE A 136 7.81 10.86 12.02
C PHE A 136 6.45 11.10 11.35
N PHE A 137 5.39 10.41 11.78
CA PHE A 137 4.13 10.35 11.05
C PHE A 137 3.41 11.71 10.91
N ASP A 138 3.61 12.58 11.88
CA ASP A 138 3.08 13.95 11.89
C ASP A 138 4.15 15.02 11.65
N SER A 139 5.35 14.61 11.22
CA SER A 139 6.38 15.55 10.77
C SER A 139 5.88 16.36 9.59
N ARG A 140 6.11 17.67 9.65
CA ARG A 140 5.79 18.63 8.59
C ARG A 140 7.02 19.09 7.82
N GLU A 141 8.19 18.54 8.16
CA GLU A 141 9.46 18.91 7.55
C GLU A 141 9.55 18.46 6.09
N TYR A 142 8.88 17.35 5.76
CA TYR A 142 8.85 16.77 4.41
C TYR A 142 7.43 16.58 3.91
N PRO A 143 7.21 16.54 2.58
CA PRO A 143 5.93 16.12 2.01
C PRO A 143 5.51 14.75 2.54
N PHE A 144 4.20 14.57 2.74
CA PHE A 144 3.68 13.35 3.34
C PHE A 144 4.03 12.10 2.52
N GLU A 145 4.15 12.20 1.20
CA GLU A 145 4.57 11.08 0.34
C GLU A 145 5.96 10.56 0.70
N VAL A 146 6.90 11.45 1.06
CA VAL A 146 8.27 11.08 1.45
C VAL A 146 8.26 10.39 2.81
N VAL A 147 7.48 10.92 3.76
CA VAL A 147 7.27 10.30 5.08
C VAL A 147 6.62 8.93 4.92
N HIS A 148 5.54 8.85 4.14
CA HIS A 148 4.82 7.63 3.83
C HIS A 148 5.74 6.56 3.27
N ASP A 149 6.50 6.85 2.21
CA ASP A 149 7.35 5.85 1.56
C ASP A 149 8.41 5.28 2.51
N PHE A 150 8.98 6.13 3.38
CA PHE A 150 9.91 5.68 4.40
C PHE A 150 9.23 4.76 5.41
N LEU A 151 8.12 5.19 6.03
CA LEU A 151 7.44 4.42 7.08
C LEU A 151 6.84 3.13 6.50
N PHE A 152 6.26 3.20 5.31
CA PHE A 152 5.67 2.07 4.59
C PHE A 152 6.69 0.95 4.36
N ASP A 153 7.92 1.30 3.93
CA ASP A 153 8.99 0.32 3.74
C ASP A 153 9.49 -0.26 5.08
N ARG A 154 9.76 0.61 6.07
CA ARG A 154 10.36 0.18 7.34
C ARG A 154 9.40 -0.63 8.22
N THR A 155 8.12 -0.31 8.23
CA THR A 155 7.09 -1.12 8.92
C THR A 155 6.93 -2.49 8.27
N ARG A 156 7.09 -2.59 6.95
CA ARG A 156 7.17 -3.88 6.24
C ARG A 156 8.39 -4.71 6.67
N SER A 157 9.54 -4.07 6.84
CA SER A 157 10.76 -4.71 7.36
C SER A 157 10.56 -5.23 8.79
N ILE A 158 9.89 -4.45 9.66
CA ILE A 158 9.54 -4.89 11.02
C ILE A 158 8.66 -6.14 10.99
N ARG A 159 7.59 -6.13 10.18
CA ARG A 159 6.73 -7.32 10.00
C ARG A 159 7.50 -8.52 9.48
N GLN A 160 8.42 -8.32 8.54
CA GLN A 160 9.27 -9.38 8.02
C GLN A 160 10.14 -10.00 9.10
N ASP A 161 10.77 -9.20 9.96
CA ASP A 161 11.55 -9.70 11.10
C ASP A 161 10.68 -10.43 12.15
N LEU A 162 9.46 -9.94 12.41
CA LEU A 162 8.51 -10.61 13.31
C LEU A 162 8.09 -11.99 12.77
N SER A 163 7.80 -12.07 11.46
CA SER A 163 7.43 -13.33 10.81
C SER A 163 8.58 -14.33 10.75
N MET A 164 9.81 -13.89 10.46
CA MET A 164 10.98 -14.79 10.45
C MET A 164 11.25 -15.43 11.81
N GLN A 165 10.99 -14.70 12.89
CA GLN A 165 11.19 -15.18 14.27
C GLN A 165 9.98 -15.95 14.83
N ASN A 166 8.88 -16.07 14.06
CA ASN A 166 7.63 -16.72 14.46
C ASN A 166 7.12 -16.31 15.87
N ILE A 167 7.21 -15.02 16.20
CA ILE A 167 6.89 -14.52 17.54
C ILE A 167 5.38 -14.33 17.68
N VAL A 168 4.78 -15.05 18.61
CA VAL A 168 3.35 -15.02 18.90
C VAL A 168 3.17 -14.53 20.34
N ASN A 169 2.81 -13.25 20.52
CA ASN A 169 2.51 -12.68 21.84
C ASN A 169 1.66 -11.40 21.77
N ASN A 170 1.16 -10.96 22.94
CA ASN A 170 0.37 -9.74 23.11
C ASN A 170 1.07 -8.44 22.68
N LYS A 171 2.40 -8.37 22.79
CA LYS A 171 3.15 -7.18 22.35
C LYS A 171 3.16 -7.07 20.82
N VAL A 172 3.40 -8.19 20.13
CA VAL A 172 3.37 -8.30 18.67
C VAL A 172 1.99 -7.91 18.15
N ILE A 173 0.92 -8.39 18.79
CA ILE A 173 -0.46 -7.96 18.48
C ILE A 173 -0.57 -6.43 18.49
N ARG A 174 -0.19 -5.77 19.60
CA ARG A 174 -0.23 -4.30 19.71
C ARG A 174 0.61 -3.58 18.66
N MET A 175 1.74 -4.15 18.27
CA MET A 175 2.56 -3.61 17.18
C MET A 175 1.83 -3.69 15.83
N TYR A 176 1.21 -4.83 15.52
CA TYR A 176 0.38 -4.98 14.31
C TYR A 176 -0.81 -4.03 14.31
N GLU A 177 -1.49 -3.86 15.45
CA GLU A 177 -2.58 -2.88 15.62
C GLU A 177 -2.11 -1.45 15.26
N LYS A 178 -0.95 -1.02 15.77
CA LYS A 178 -0.34 0.28 15.42
C LYS A 178 -0.05 0.40 13.93
N MET A 179 0.51 -0.64 13.31
CA MET A 179 0.82 -0.66 11.87
C MET A 179 -0.45 -0.64 11.00
N VAL A 180 -1.52 -1.31 11.42
CA VAL A 180 -2.82 -1.24 10.75
C VAL A 180 -3.37 0.18 10.83
N LYS A 181 -3.36 0.81 12.02
CA LYS A 181 -3.81 2.21 12.20
C LYS A 181 -3.02 3.17 11.33
N PHE A 182 -1.69 3.01 11.27
CA PHE A 182 -0.82 3.76 10.34
C PHE A 182 -1.33 3.65 8.90
N HIS A 183 -1.49 2.43 8.37
CA HIS A 183 -1.94 2.22 7.00
C HIS A 183 -3.35 2.80 6.73
N VAL A 184 -4.27 2.69 7.69
CA VAL A 184 -5.63 3.28 7.57
C VAL A 184 -5.55 4.80 7.45
N ILE A 185 -4.76 5.47 8.29
CA ILE A 185 -4.62 6.92 8.24
C ILE A 185 -3.90 7.35 6.95
N CYS A 186 -2.93 6.56 6.48
CA CYS A 186 -2.28 6.79 5.18
C CYS A 186 -3.27 6.79 4.02
N LEU A 187 -4.32 5.94 4.04
CA LEU A 187 -5.35 5.97 3.00
C LEU A 187 -6.02 7.34 2.88
N HIS A 188 -6.34 7.95 4.02
CA HIS A 188 -6.96 9.27 4.09
C HIS A 188 -5.97 10.37 3.67
N LYS A 189 -4.77 10.40 4.25
CA LYS A 189 -3.76 11.43 3.95
C LYS A 189 -3.32 11.39 2.47
N LEU A 190 -3.08 10.20 1.89
CA LEU A 190 -2.66 10.05 0.48
C LEU A 190 -3.72 10.51 -0.52
N GLN A 191 -5.02 10.40 -0.21
CA GLN A 191 -6.08 10.88 -1.10
C GLN A 191 -6.10 12.40 -1.27
N ARG A 192 -5.56 13.12 -0.28
CA ARG A 192 -5.50 14.58 -0.26
C ARG A 192 -4.23 15.13 -0.93
N CYS A 193 -3.27 14.25 -1.22
CA CYS A 193 -2.06 14.59 -1.96
C CYS A 193 -2.38 14.72 -3.46
N SER A 194 -1.80 15.72 -4.12
CA SER A 194 -2.05 16.01 -5.55
C SER A 194 -1.01 15.43 -6.51
N SER A 195 -0.06 14.61 -6.03
CA SER A 195 1.02 14.08 -6.86
C SER A 195 0.56 12.96 -7.80
N GLN A 196 1.24 12.80 -8.94
CA GLN A 196 0.89 11.80 -9.97
C GLN A 196 1.00 10.35 -9.48
N ASN A 197 1.79 10.09 -8.44
CA ASN A 197 2.07 8.76 -7.93
C ASN A 197 1.10 8.31 -6.81
N THR A 198 0.21 9.18 -6.33
CA THR A 198 -0.66 8.90 -5.17
C THR A 198 -1.56 7.70 -5.38
N SER A 199 -2.10 7.50 -6.59
CA SER A 199 -2.95 6.35 -6.91
C SER A 199 -2.22 5.02 -6.73
N SER A 200 -0.96 4.93 -7.18
CA SER A 200 -0.13 3.73 -7.03
C SER A 200 0.25 3.50 -5.56
N MET A 201 0.65 4.56 -4.86
CA MET A 201 0.94 4.50 -3.41
C MET A 201 -0.28 4.05 -2.61
N ASN A 202 -1.46 4.59 -2.91
CA ASN A 202 -2.71 4.22 -2.23
C ASN A 202 -3.07 2.76 -2.49
N TYR A 203 -2.91 2.28 -3.73
CA TYR A 203 -3.11 0.86 -4.06
C TYR A 203 -2.18 -0.06 -3.28
N LEU A 204 -0.87 0.22 -3.28
CA LEU A 204 0.11 -0.57 -2.52
C LEU A 204 -0.13 -0.50 -1.01
N ASN A 205 -0.55 0.67 -0.50
CA ASN A 205 -0.93 0.84 0.89
C ASN A 205 -2.15 -0.02 1.27
N LYS A 206 -3.18 -0.08 0.42
CA LYS A 206 -4.33 -0.98 0.61
C LYS A 206 -3.92 -2.45 0.62
N GLU A 207 -3.03 -2.85 -0.28
CA GLU A 207 -2.52 -4.23 -0.32
C GLU A 207 -1.75 -4.60 0.96
N GLN A 208 -0.90 -3.69 1.46
CA GLN A 208 -0.18 -3.93 2.72
C GLN A 208 -1.07 -3.88 3.94
N LEU A 209 -2.09 -3.02 3.94
CA LEU A 209 -3.10 -3.00 4.99
C LEU A 209 -3.81 -4.36 5.09
N ALA A 210 -4.27 -4.90 3.96
CA ALA A 210 -4.92 -6.22 3.92
C ALA A 210 -3.99 -7.32 4.44
N LYS A 211 -2.73 -7.36 3.98
CA LYS A 211 -1.71 -8.33 4.46
C LYS A 211 -1.44 -8.18 5.96
N THR A 212 -1.37 -6.95 6.46
CA THR A 212 -1.15 -6.67 7.89
C THR A 212 -2.34 -7.12 8.72
N LEU A 213 -3.57 -6.89 8.25
CA LEU A 213 -4.80 -7.37 8.89
C LEU A 213 -4.85 -8.90 8.93
N THR A 214 -4.52 -9.59 7.84
CA THR A 214 -4.46 -11.06 7.81
C THR A 214 -3.47 -11.59 8.85
N SER A 215 -2.25 -11.04 8.91
CA SER A 215 -1.28 -11.43 9.94
C SER A 215 -1.78 -11.13 11.35
N LEU A 216 -2.47 -10.01 11.57
CA LEU A 216 -3.06 -9.66 12.86
C LEU A 216 -4.14 -10.66 13.28
N PHE A 217 -5.01 -11.10 12.36
CA PHE A 217 -6.03 -12.11 12.66
C PHE A 217 -5.42 -13.46 13.00
N ASN A 218 -4.40 -13.89 12.25
CA ASN A 218 -3.65 -15.10 12.59
C ASN A 218 -3.02 -15.01 13.99
N LEU A 219 -2.52 -13.84 14.39
CA LEU A 219 -2.00 -13.62 15.74
C LEU A 219 -3.09 -13.67 16.80
N TYR A 220 -4.27 -13.09 16.56
CA TYR A 220 -5.40 -13.22 17.48
C TYR A 220 -5.79 -14.67 17.67
N ASP A 221 -5.92 -15.44 16.59
CA ASP A 221 -6.30 -16.85 16.67
C ASP A 221 -5.22 -17.71 17.33
N ALA A 222 -3.94 -17.45 17.06
CA ALA A 222 -2.83 -18.18 17.67
C ALA A 222 -2.65 -17.88 19.18
N ASN A 223 -3.04 -16.69 19.64
CA ASN A 223 -3.01 -16.32 21.08
C ASN A 223 -4.40 -16.45 21.75
N ARG A 224 -5.38 -17.09 21.10
CA ARG A 224 -6.74 -17.19 21.64
C ARG A 224 -6.80 -18.31 22.67
N ASP A 225 -6.90 -17.96 23.95
CA ASP A 225 -7.38 -18.89 24.97
C ASP A 225 -8.90 -19.06 24.78
N SER A 226 -9.40 -20.30 24.84
CA SER A 226 -10.79 -20.64 24.54
C SER A 226 -11.79 -19.70 25.23
N ASN A 227 -12.42 -18.83 24.41
CA ASN A 227 -13.44 -17.82 24.71
C ASN A 227 -13.00 -16.38 25.07
N SER A 228 -11.72 -16.01 24.99
CA SER A 228 -11.33 -14.59 25.08
C SER A 228 -11.43 -13.89 23.71
N THR A 229 -11.92 -12.65 23.71
CA THR A 229 -11.90 -11.74 22.55
C THR A 229 -11.00 -10.57 22.89
N TYR A 230 -10.18 -10.13 21.94
CA TYR A 230 -9.35 -8.94 22.15
C TYR A 230 -10.21 -7.69 22.04
N GLU A 231 -9.93 -6.70 22.90
CA GLU A 231 -10.72 -5.46 22.99
C GLU A 231 -10.89 -4.76 21.64
N ASN A 232 -9.82 -4.70 20.84
CA ASN A 232 -9.82 -4.03 19.54
C ASN A 232 -10.13 -4.95 18.35
N GLU A 233 -10.31 -6.26 18.56
CA GLU A 233 -10.46 -7.24 17.48
C GLU A 233 -11.61 -6.87 16.54
N ALA A 234 -12.74 -6.48 17.13
CA ALA A 234 -13.93 -6.04 16.40
C ALA A 234 -13.67 -4.82 15.50
N GLU A 235 -12.86 -3.86 15.96
CA GLU A 235 -12.49 -2.66 15.19
C GLU A 235 -11.72 -3.07 13.94
N PHE A 236 -10.68 -3.88 14.08
CA PHE A 236 -9.83 -4.32 12.95
C PHE A 236 -10.55 -5.27 12.00
N CYS A 237 -11.39 -6.17 12.52
CA CYS A 237 -12.27 -7.00 11.70
C CYS A 237 -13.23 -6.13 10.87
N SER A 238 -13.73 -5.02 11.42
CA SER A 238 -14.57 -4.08 10.66
C SER A 238 -13.80 -3.45 9.49
N PHE A 239 -12.52 -3.09 9.68
CA PHE A 239 -11.69 -2.55 8.61
C PHE A 239 -11.54 -3.53 7.44
N TYR A 240 -11.31 -4.82 7.74
CA TYR A 240 -11.22 -5.84 6.70
C TYR A 240 -12.49 -5.94 5.87
N VAL A 241 -13.66 -5.94 6.51
CA VAL A 241 -14.96 -5.91 5.79
C VAL A 241 -15.08 -4.66 4.92
N LEU A 242 -14.69 -3.51 5.44
CA LEU A 242 -14.83 -2.23 4.73
C LEU A 242 -13.90 -2.12 3.50
N LEU A 243 -12.73 -2.77 3.52
CA LEU A 243 -11.82 -2.82 2.37
C LEU A 243 -12.41 -3.59 1.18
N HIS A 244 -13.44 -4.40 1.40
CA HIS A 244 -14.10 -5.22 0.39
C HIS A 244 -15.40 -4.61 -0.16
N LEU A 245 -15.62 -3.30 0.05
CA LEU A 245 -16.82 -2.62 -0.45
C LEU A 245 -16.88 -2.54 -1.98
N GLY A 246 -15.75 -2.29 -2.64
CA GLY A 246 -15.69 -2.05 -4.08
C GLY A 246 -15.77 -3.33 -4.92
N SER A 247 -16.55 -3.32 -6.00
CA SER A 247 -16.61 -4.43 -6.97
C SER A 247 -15.39 -4.51 -7.89
N ASN A 248 -14.64 -3.41 -8.03
CA ASN A 248 -13.46 -3.30 -8.90
C ASN A 248 -12.13 -3.45 -8.16
N SER A 249 -12.13 -3.57 -6.84
CA SER A 249 -10.92 -3.95 -6.12
C SER A 249 -10.60 -5.39 -6.45
N GLN A 250 -9.39 -5.63 -6.97
CA GLN A 250 -8.80 -6.96 -7.03
C GLN A 250 -9.05 -7.68 -5.69
N PRO A 251 -9.33 -9.01 -5.69
CA PRO A 251 -9.59 -9.73 -4.46
C PRO A 251 -8.43 -9.52 -3.48
N MET A 252 -8.70 -8.75 -2.42
CA MET A 252 -7.68 -8.31 -1.47
C MET A 252 -7.64 -9.32 -0.34
N GLY A 253 -7.12 -10.51 -0.64
CA GLY A 253 -7.18 -11.67 0.26
C GLY A 253 -8.34 -12.61 -0.06
N GLU A 254 -8.85 -13.29 0.97
CA GLU A 254 -9.89 -14.30 0.83
C GLU A 254 -11.28 -13.69 0.63
N SER A 255 -12.17 -14.43 -0.01
CA SER A 255 -13.57 -14.01 -0.16
C SER A 255 -14.21 -13.72 1.20
N LEU A 256 -14.92 -12.59 1.32
CA LEU A 256 -15.70 -12.27 2.52
C LEU A 256 -16.64 -13.40 2.94
N SER A 257 -17.15 -14.19 1.98
CA SER A 257 -18.02 -15.32 2.28
C SER A 257 -17.30 -16.42 3.07
N TRP A 258 -16.02 -16.67 2.77
CA TRP A 258 -15.18 -17.60 3.50
C TRP A 258 -14.77 -16.99 4.84
N TRP A 259 -14.31 -15.74 4.82
CA TRP A 259 -13.87 -15.04 6.03
C TRP A 259 -14.97 -15.00 7.11
N PHE A 260 -16.20 -14.63 6.75
CA PHE A 260 -17.33 -14.60 7.71
C PHE A 260 -17.67 -15.95 8.34
N ARG A 261 -17.28 -17.09 7.73
CA ARG A 261 -17.49 -18.41 8.34
C ARG A 261 -16.53 -18.69 9.49
N ASN A 262 -15.35 -18.05 9.46
CA ASN A 262 -14.29 -18.26 10.44
C ASN A 262 -14.31 -17.22 11.56
N VAL A 263 -15.06 -16.12 11.41
CA VAL A 263 -15.19 -15.10 12.47
C VAL A 263 -16.04 -15.62 13.64
N PRO A 264 -15.55 -15.57 14.89
CA PRO A 264 -16.32 -15.92 16.08
C PRO A 264 -17.70 -15.24 16.17
N SER A 265 -18.70 -16.00 16.63
CA SER A 265 -20.08 -15.52 16.74
C SER A 265 -20.25 -14.35 17.73
N THR A 266 -19.38 -14.25 18.74
CA THR A 266 -19.31 -13.14 19.70
C THR A 266 -18.93 -11.83 19.00
N LEU A 267 -17.93 -11.86 18.13
CA LEU A 267 -17.49 -10.70 17.33
C LEU A 267 -18.53 -10.28 16.30
N MET A 268 -19.30 -11.22 15.76
CA MET A 268 -20.36 -10.90 14.79
C MET A 268 -21.46 -10.00 15.36
N LYS A 269 -21.62 -9.97 16.69
CA LYS A 269 -22.62 -9.16 17.40
C LYS A 269 -22.10 -7.78 17.83
N THR A 270 -20.83 -7.49 17.64
CA THR A 270 -20.25 -6.21 18.05
C THR A 270 -20.73 -5.08 17.15
N LYS A 271 -20.72 -3.86 17.69
CA LYS A 271 -21.22 -2.66 16.98
C LYS A 271 -20.41 -2.39 15.71
N GLU A 272 -19.11 -2.63 15.73
CA GLU A 272 -18.17 -2.39 14.64
C GLU A 272 -18.45 -3.31 13.45
N ILE A 273 -18.73 -4.59 13.70
CA ILE A 273 -19.03 -5.57 12.65
C ILE A 273 -20.46 -5.41 12.14
N CYS A 274 -21.41 -5.13 13.02
CA CYS A 274 -22.77 -4.81 12.60
C CYS A 274 -22.80 -3.56 11.70
N PHE A 275 -22.07 -2.50 12.07
CA PHE A 275 -21.89 -1.31 11.23
C PHE A 275 -21.31 -1.67 9.86
N SER A 276 -20.17 -2.35 9.79
CA SER A 276 -19.51 -2.66 8.51
C SER A 276 -20.39 -3.52 7.59
N ARG A 277 -21.16 -4.46 8.16
CA ARG A 277 -22.14 -5.28 7.42
C ARG A 277 -23.32 -4.45 6.89
N LYS A 278 -23.88 -3.52 7.68
CA LYS A 278 -24.94 -2.60 7.21
C LYS A 278 -24.44 -1.78 6.03
N ILE A 279 -23.24 -1.19 6.16
CA ILE A 279 -22.59 -0.37 5.13
C ILE A 279 -22.35 -1.16 3.85
N LEU A 280 -21.77 -2.37 3.96
CA LEU A 280 -21.56 -3.27 2.83
C LEU A 280 -22.89 -3.60 2.12
N ARG A 281 -23.96 -3.87 2.88
CA ARG A 281 -25.29 -4.15 2.33
C ARG A 281 -25.87 -2.93 1.60
N PHE A 282 -25.83 -1.74 2.20
CA PHE A 282 -26.35 -0.52 1.58
C PHE A 282 -25.60 -0.18 0.30
N PHE A 283 -24.28 -0.33 0.30
CA PHE A 283 -23.45 -0.10 -0.89
C PHE A 283 -23.81 -1.07 -2.02
N ARG A 284 -23.91 -2.38 -1.74
CA ARG A 284 -24.22 -3.40 -2.76
C ARG A 284 -25.63 -3.31 -3.36
N ILE A 285 -26.61 -2.91 -2.55
CA ILE A 285 -28.01 -2.73 -3.01
C ILE A 285 -28.17 -1.36 -3.73
N GLY A 286 -27.16 -0.48 -3.67
CA GLY A 286 -27.23 0.87 -4.24
C GLY A 286 -28.07 1.85 -3.41
N ASN A 287 -28.35 1.54 -2.14
CA ASN A 287 -29.04 2.46 -1.24
C ASN A 287 -28.05 3.48 -0.65
N TYR A 288 -27.67 4.44 -1.50
CA TYR A 288 -26.65 5.42 -1.17
C TYR A 288 -27.08 6.46 -0.13
N ASN A 289 -28.39 6.72 0.03
CA ASN A 289 -28.88 7.63 1.06
C ASN A 289 -28.66 7.04 2.46
N CYS A 290 -29.07 5.79 2.67
CA CYS A 290 -28.83 5.09 3.93
C CYS A 290 -27.33 4.85 4.16
N PHE A 291 -26.56 4.58 3.10
CA PHE A 291 -25.10 4.47 3.18
C PHE A 291 -24.49 5.76 3.77
N LEU A 292 -24.75 6.92 3.17
CA LEU A 292 -24.19 8.19 3.62
C LEU A 292 -24.69 8.59 5.02
N SER A 293 -25.99 8.42 5.30
CA SER A 293 -26.57 8.78 6.60
C SER A 293 -26.03 7.91 7.74
N THR A 294 -25.84 6.61 7.49
CA THR A 294 -25.30 5.68 8.50
C THR A 294 -23.82 5.98 8.77
N ILE A 295 -23.04 6.31 7.74
CA ILE A 295 -21.63 6.72 7.92
C ILE A 295 -21.56 7.99 8.78
N ALA A 296 -22.37 9.00 8.47
CA ALA A 296 -22.37 10.26 9.22
C ALA A 296 -22.78 10.08 10.70
N ALA A 297 -23.65 9.12 11.01
CA ALA A 297 -24.17 8.90 12.35
C ALA A 297 -23.33 7.95 13.22
N GLU A 298 -22.79 6.86 12.63
CA GLU A 298 -22.23 5.73 13.39
C GLU A 298 -20.72 5.51 13.16
N ALA A 299 -20.10 6.08 12.10
CA ALA A 299 -18.73 5.73 11.74
C ALA A 299 -17.70 6.28 12.75
N SER A 300 -16.79 5.42 13.19
CA SER A 300 -15.55 5.89 13.83
C SER A 300 -14.67 6.61 12.81
N TYR A 301 -13.75 7.45 13.30
CA TYR A 301 -12.80 8.17 12.45
C TYR A 301 -12.00 7.24 11.53
N LEU A 302 -11.48 6.12 12.06
CA LEU A 302 -10.70 5.17 11.27
C LEU A 302 -11.54 4.41 10.23
N GLN A 303 -12.78 4.03 10.57
CA GLN A 303 -13.70 3.46 9.58
C GLN A 303 -14.01 4.46 8.47
N TYR A 304 -14.21 5.74 8.81
CA TYR A 304 -14.41 6.80 7.84
C TYR A 304 -13.19 6.98 6.90
N CYS A 305 -11.96 6.93 7.41
CA CYS A 305 -10.74 7.00 6.58
C CYS A 305 -10.71 5.91 5.48
N ILE A 306 -11.23 4.72 5.76
CA ILE A 306 -11.35 3.63 4.77
C ILE A 306 -12.49 3.91 3.78
N LEU A 307 -13.60 4.48 4.28
CA LEU A 307 -14.83 4.68 3.53
C LEU A 307 -14.84 5.94 2.64
N GLU A 308 -14.04 6.95 2.98
CA GLU A 308 -13.96 8.23 2.28
C GLU A 308 -13.90 8.12 0.75
N PRO A 309 -13.06 7.26 0.13
CA PRO A 309 -13.03 7.20 -1.34
C PRO A 309 -14.35 6.70 -1.93
N TYR A 310 -15.06 5.79 -1.25
CA TYR A 310 -16.39 5.32 -1.67
C TYR A 310 -17.46 6.38 -1.42
N VAL A 311 -17.35 7.15 -0.35
CA VAL A 311 -18.23 8.30 -0.08
C VAL A 311 -18.10 9.33 -1.20
N ASN A 312 -16.88 9.67 -1.60
CA ASN A 312 -16.61 10.60 -2.69
C ASN A 312 -17.14 10.08 -4.03
N GLU A 313 -16.94 8.79 -4.32
CA GLU A 313 -17.50 8.14 -5.52
C GLU A 313 -19.03 8.27 -5.57
N VAL A 314 -19.71 7.94 -4.46
CA VAL A 314 -21.16 7.99 -4.34
C VAL A 314 -21.69 9.42 -4.47
N ILE A 315 -21.06 10.39 -3.80
CA ILE A 315 -21.45 11.80 -3.89
C ILE A 315 -21.32 12.29 -5.33
N ASN A 316 -20.20 12.01 -5.99
CA ASN A 316 -19.98 12.41 -7.37
C ASN A 316 -20.99 11.75 -8.33
N ALA A 317 -21.28 10.46 -8.15
CA ALA A 317 -22.29 9.75 -8.94
C ALA A 317 -23.69 10.35 -8.77
N GLN A 318 -24.09 10.71 -7.54
CA GLN A 318 -25.38 11.36 -7.27
C GLN A 318 -25.47 12.79 -7.82
N ILE A 319 -24.39 13.56 -7.77
CA ILE A 319 -24.34 14.89 -8.39
C ILE A 319 -24.52 14.77 -9.90
N LEU A 320 -23.78 13.85 -10.54
CA LEU A 320 -23.89 13.60 -11.98
C LEU A 320 -25.28 13.09 -12.38
N SER A 321 -25.92 12.24 -11.57
CA SER A 321 -27.28 11.77 -11.86
C SER A 321 -28.30 12.90 -11.78
N LYS A 322 -28.20 13.77 -10.75
CA LYS A 322 -29.06 14.96 -10.63
C LYS A 322 -28.80 15.99 -11.75
N ALA A 323 -27.55 16.17 -12.16
CA ALA A 323 -27.20 17.03 -13.30
C ALA A 323 -27.69 16.48 -14.66
N ARG A 324 -27.73 15.15 -14.83
CA ARG A 324 -28.35 14.50 -16.01
C ARG A 324 -29.87 14.64 -16.04
N ILE A 325 -30.52 14.63 -14.87
CA ILE A 325 -31.97 14.79 -14.74
C ILE A 325 -32.39 16.26 -14.92
N TRP A 326 -31.49 17.22 -14.65
CA TRP A 326 -31.71 18.67 -14.86
C TRP A 326 -30.53 19.32 -15.61
N PRO A 327 -30.56 19.37 -16.95
CA PRO A 327 -29.46 19.94 -17.76
C PRO A 327 -29.19 21.44 -17.56
N SER A 328 -30.06 22.17 -16.86
CA SER A 328 -30.06 23.64 -16.82
C SER A 328 -29.12 24.29 -15.79
N TYR A 329 -28.32 23.53 -15.03
CA TYR A 329 -27.41 24.10 -14.03
C TYR A 329 -26.20 24.84 -14.62
N HIS A 330 -25.88 24.65 -15.90
CA HIS A 330 -24.84 25.43 -16.59
C HIS A 330 -25.19 26.93 -16.75
N LEU A 331 -26.45 27.33 -16.54
CA LEU A 331 -26.91 28.71 -16.66
C LEU A 331 -27.05 29.45 -15.31
N LEU A 332 -26.84 28.77 -14.17
CA LEU A 332 -26.92 29.39 -12.84
C LEU A 332 -25.53 29.72 -12.24
N SER A 333 -24.47 29.02 -12.65
CA SER A 333 -23.09 29.37 -12.28
C SER A 333 -22.63 30.71 -12.88
N SER A 334 -23.27 31.18 -13.96
CA SER A 334 -22.98 32.46 -14.62
C SER A 334 -23.77 33.66 -14.04
N ARG A 335 -24.74 33.43 -13.15
CA ARG A 335 -25.52 34.49 -12.47
C ARG A 335 -25.13 34.75 -11.03
N LEU A 336 -24.37 33.86 -10.37
CA LEU A 336 -23.84 34.10 -9.01
C LEU A 336 -22.40 34.67 -8.99
N GLY A 337 -21.70 34.70 -10.14
CA GLY A 337 -20.35 35.30 -10.28
C GLY A 337 -20.31 36.81 -10.57
N LYS A 338 -21.43 37.54 -10.46
CA LYS A 338 -21.51 38.98 -10.80
C LYS A 338 -22.20 39.87 -9.75
N ARG A 339 -22.24 39.46 -8.48
CA ARG A 339 -22.63 40.34 -7.36
C ARG A 339 -21.79 40.06 -6.11
N ALA A 340 -20.57 40.60 -6.10
CA ALA A 340 -19.83 40.96 -4.90
C ALA A 340 -18.72 41.94 -5.31
N SER A 341 -19.14 43.14 -5.71
CA SER A 341 -18.30 44.32 -5.79
C SER A 341 -17.82 44.68 -4.37
N ARG A 342 -16.54 45.04 -4.25
CA ARG A 342 -15.86 45.60 -3.06
C ARG A 342 -16.75 46.46 -2.16
N PRO A 343 -16.57 46.40 -0.83
CA PRO A 343 -16.67 47.58 0.01
C PRO A 343 -15.28 48.23 0.15
N THR A 344 -15.20 49.48 -0.31
CA THR A 344 -14.25 50.48 0.18
C THR A 344 -14.51 50.75 1.67
N VAL A 345 -13.46 50.76 2.47
CA VAL A 345 -13.48 51.27 3.85
C VAL A 345 -12.89 52.68 3.81
N PRO A 346 -13.53 53.69 4.44
CA PRO A 346 -12.94 55.01 4.65
C PRO A 346 -11.77 54.98 5.64
#